data_AF-A0A385H8Q1-F1
#
_entry.id   AF-A0A385H8Q1-F1
#
_cell.length_a   1.000
_cell.length_b   1.000
_cell.length_c   1.000
_cell.angle_alpha   90.00
_cell.angle_beta   90.00
_cell.angle_gamma   90.00
#
_symmetry.space_group_name_H-M   'P 1'
#
loop_
_entity.id
_entity.type
_entity.pdbx_description
1 polymer ?
#
loop_
_entity_poly.entity_id
_entity_poly.type
_entity_poly.pdbx_seq_one_letter_code
_entity_poly.pdbx_strand_id
1 'polypeptide(L)'
;AEEEKPKASGAVVDFQLESIDHVTIDKQSEEHIVYTAHEGYAVEKVKEGDSVIKTFDLKEQTPKTVVRHIKDNKPYVVIAVESALHLVLKKDGDKWVELEVAEFYQEVLFKGFEAVSVDLAAAVSDKFTETTFGSGKKHTFKAPGKRVLKVVDGKTELIDGDNEVVLDLELFVSGDNKVARVVYLYKGDGRIKEIFLKLVEKAWKRVEVKDAAETLHGINSTFPA
;
A
#
# COMPACT_ATOMS: atom_id res chain seq x y z
N ALA A 1 -14.15 -25.84 -27.27
CA ALA A 1 -13.37 -24.70 -26.76
C ALA A 1 -12.30 -25.27 -25.85
N GLU A 2 -11.04 -24.91 -26.04
CA GLU A 2 -9.97 -25.31 -25.12
C GLU A 2 -10.20 -24.56 -23.81
N GLU A 3 -10.23 -25.29 -22.69
CA GLU A 3 -10.51 -24.70 -21.38
C GLU A 3 -9.31 -23.85 -20.95
N GLU A 4 -9.54 -22.55 -20.68
CA GLU A 4 -8.47 -21.64 -20.30
C GLU A 4 -7.83 -22.11 -18.99
N LYS A 5 -6.50 -22.20 -18.98
CA LYS A 5 -5.73 -22.69 -17.84
C LYS A 5 -5.53 -21.58 -16.80
N PRO A 6 -5.45 -21.91 -15.50
CA PRO A 6 -5.11 -20.96 -14.46
C PRO A 6 -3.79 -20.23 -14.74
N LYS A 7 -3.72 -18.95 -14.36
CA LYS A 7 -2.50 -18.12 -14.49
C LYS A 7 -1.40 -18.53 -13.51
N ALA A 8 -1.76 -19.20 -12.42
CA ALA A 8 -0.85 -19.68 -11.38
C ALA A 8 -1.44 -20.91 -10.67
N SER A 9 -0.60 -21.67 -9.97
CA SER A 9 -1.05 -22.75 -9.08
C SER A 9 -1.71 -22.17 -7.82
N GLY A 10 -2.72 -22.86 -7.31
CA GLY A 10 -3.48 -22.41 -6.13
C GLY A 10 -2.85 -22.79 -4.80
N ALA A 11 -2.74 -21.80 -3.91
CA ALA A 11 -2.39 -21.98 -2.51
C ALA A 11 -3.62 -21.71 -1.61
N VAL A 12 -3.71 -22.42 -0.48
CA VAL A 12 -4.79 -22.27 0.50
C VAL A 12 -4.23 -21.67 1.77
N VAL A 13 -4.59 -20.42 2.06
CA VAL A 13 -4.22 -19.75 3.29
C VAL A 13 -5.24 -20.11 4.37
N ASP A 14 -4.81 -20.79 5.44
CA ASP A 14 -5.64 -21.09 6.61
C ASP A 14 -5.01 -20.48 7.86
N PHE A 15 -5.73 -19.57 8.52
CA PHE A 15 -5.23 -18.83 9.68
C PHE A 15 -5.02 -19.67 10.93
N GLN A 16 -5.46 -20.93 10.96
CA GLN A 16 -5.20 -21.85 12.08
C GLN A 16 -3.90 -22.65 11.92
N LEU A 17 -3.27 -22.58 10.75
CA LEU A 17 -2.04 -23.32 10.48
C LEU A 17 -0.81 -22.45 10.74
N GLU A 18 0.20 -23.08 11.37
CA GLU A 18 1.51 -22.48 11.63
C GLU A 18 2.46 -22.59 10.43
N SER A 19 2.14 -23.45 9.46
CA SER A 19 2.85 -23.62 8.20
C SER A 19 1.88 -23.98 7.10
N ILE A 20 2.04 -23.39 5.92
CA ILE A 20 1.15 -23.55 4.78
C ILE A 20 2.00 -23.80 3.53
N ASP A 21 1.65 -24.81 2.74
CA ASP A 21 2.37 -25.13 1.51
C ASP A 21 2.35 -23.95 0.54
N HIS A 22 3.53 -23.63 0.00
CA HIS A 22 3.75 -22.55 -0.97
C HIS A 22 3.39 -21.13 -0.48
N VAL A 23 3.33 -20.93 0.85
CA VAL A 23 3.07 -19.64 1.47
C VAL A 23 4.11 -19.36 2.55
N THR A 24 4.71 -18.18 2.50
CA THR A 24 5.53 -17.64 3.59
C THR A 24 4.61 -16.93 4.59
N ILE A 25 4.74 -17.26 5.87
CA ILE A 25 4.01 -16.60 6.97
C ILE A 25 5.00 -15.69 7.72
N ASP A 26 4.80 -14.39 7.63
CA ASP A 26 5.57 -13.37 8.34
C ASP A 26 4.72 -12.82 9.51
N LYS A 27 5.01 -13.33 10.72
CA LYS A 27 4.39 -12.89 11.96
C LYS A 27 5.09 -11.66 12.51
N GLN A 28 4.75 -10.50 11.97
CA GLN A 28 5.33 -9.21 12.41
C GLN A 28 4.87 -8.85 13.84
N SER A 29 3.65 -9.23 14.21
CA SER A 29 3.13 -9.21 15.58
C SER A 29 1.92 -10.14 15.71
N GLU A 30 1.42 -10.34 16.93
CA GLU A 30 0.15 -11.04 17.18
C GLU A 30 -1.06 -10.37 16.48
N GLU A 31 -0.98 -9.06 16.24
CA GLU A 31 -2.05 -8.28 15.61
C GLU A 31 -1.86 -8.07 14.11
N HIS A 32 -0.74 -8.51 13.54
CA HIS A 32 -0.40 -8.27 12.15
C HIS A 32 0.45 -9.40 11.58
N ILE A 33 -0.17 -10.23 10.75
CA ILE A 33 0.45 -11.39 10.12
C ILE A 33 0.27 -11.29 8.62
N VAL A 34 1.36 -11.43 7.87
CA VAL A 34 1.39 -11.36 6.41
C VAL A 34 1.62 -12.75 5.85
N TYR A 35 0.76 -13.17 4.92
CA TYR A 35 0.83 -14.43 4.20
C TYR A 35 1.14 -14.13 2.74
N THR A 36 2.25 -14.63 2.22
CA THR A 36 2.71 -14.35 0.86
C THR A 36 2.85 -15.65 0.08
N ALA A 37 2.09 -15.78 -1.01
CA ALA A 37 2.24 -16.91 -1.93
C ALA A 37 3.60 -16.89 -2.62
N HIS A 38 4.25 -18.04 -2.72
CA HIS A 38 5.54 -18.19 -3.39
C HIS A 38 5.42 -17.91 -4.90
N GLU A 39 6.57 -17.70 -5.55
CA GLU A 39 6.63 -17.56 -7.00
C GLU A 39 5.98 -18.77 -7.71
N GLY A 40 5.21 -18.53 -8.77
CA GLY A 40 4.41 -19.54 -9.46
C GLY A 40 3.06 -19.88 -8.80
N TYR A 41 2.79 -19.40 -7.58
CA TYR A 41 1.54 -19.62 -6.84
C TYR A 41 0.74 -18.33 -6.66
N ALA A 42 -0.56 -18.49 -6.47
CA ALA A 42 -1.49 -17.43 -6.05
C ALA A 42 -2.42 -17.98 -4.97
N VAL A 43 -2.95 -17.10 -4.11
CA VAL A 43 -3.91 -17.49 -3.09
C VAL A 43 -5.25 -17.79 -3.75
N GLU A 44 -5.60 -19.06 -3.84
CA GLU A 44 -6.88 -19.53 -4.37
C GLU A 44 -7.97 -19.41 -3.31
N LYS A 45 -7.61 -19.68 -2.05
CA LYS A 45 -8.59 -19.78 -0.96
C LYS A 45 -8.03 -19.23 0.34
N VAL A 46 -8.87 -18.50 1.05
CA VAL A 46 -8.61 -18.01 2.41
C VAL A 46 -9.60 -18.67 3.36
N LYS A 47 -9.12 -19.25 4.45
CA LYS A 47 -9.90 -20.02 5.42
C LYS A 47 -9.54 -19.67 6.86
N GLU A 48 -10.47 -20.02 7.75
CA GLU A 48 -10.27 -20.10 9.20
C GLU A 48 -10.77 -21.47 9.65
N GLY A 49 -9.87 -22.45 9.70
CA GLY A 49 -10.23 -23.85 9.92
C GLY A 49 -11.16 -24.38 8.83
N ASP A 50 -12.32 -24.92 9.22
CA ASP A 50 -13.30 -25.46 8.28
C ASP A 50 -14.05 -24.37 7.50
N SER A 51 -14.03 -23.12 7.96
CA SER A 51 -14.75 -22.01 7.33
C SER A 51 -13.96 -21.43 6.16
N VAL A 52 -14.59 -21.36 4.99
CA VAL A 52 -14.02 -20.65 3.82
C VAL A 52 -14.44 -19.19 3.88
N ILE A 53 -13.45 -18.29 3.89
CA ILE A 53 -13.63 -16.83 3.93
C ILE A 53 -13.82 -16.28 2.51
N LYS A 54 -12.92 -16.67 1.60
CA LYS A 54 -12.95 -16.25 0.19
C LYS A 54 -12.32 -17.32 -0.70
N THR A 55 -12.84 -17.46 -1.91
CA THR A 55 -12.24 -18.27 -2.98
C THR A 55 -12.11 -17.39 -4.23
N PHE A 56 -11.02 -17.56 -4.97
CA PHE A 56 -10.68 -16.78 -6.15
C PHE A 56 -10.64 -17.66 -7.39
N ASP A 57 -11.13 -17.13 -8.51
CA ASP A 57 -10.88 -17.75 -9.81
C ASP A 57 -9.50 -17.33 -10.31
N LEU A 58 -8.56 -18.30 -10.34
CA LEU A 58 -7.18 -18.06 -10.76
C LEU A 58 -7.00 -17.87 -12.27
N LYS A 59 -8.06 -18.01 -13.05
CA LYS A 59 -8.10 -17.57 -14.46
C LYS A 59 -8.28 -16.06 -14.53
N GLU A 60 -9.04 -15.48 -13.61
CA GLU A 60 -9.32 -14.04 -13.58
C GLU A 60 -8.29 -13.28 -12.75
N GLN A 61 -8.03 -13.74 -11.53
CA GLN A 61 -7.30 -13.00 -10.49
C GLN A 61 -6.11 -13.81 -9.97
N THR A 62 -5.03 -13.15 -9.55
CA THR A 62 -3.86 -13.84 -9.01
C THR A 62 -3.42 -13.21 -7.68
N PRO A 63 -4.19 -13.35 -6.60
CA PRO A 63 -3.88 -12.70 -5.34
C PRO A 63 -2.55 -13.20 -4.79
N LYS A 64 -1.69 -12.28 -4.36
CA LYS A 64 -0.34 -12.62 -3.88
C LYS A 64 -0.19 -12.60 -2.38
N THR A 65 -0.89 -11.69 -1.72
CA THR A 65 -0.72 -11.45 -0.29
C THR A 65 -2.08 -11.39 0.38
N VAL A 66 -2.16 -12.05 1.54
CA VAL A 66 -3.25 -11.93 2.50
C VAL A 66 -2.65 -11.41 3.79
N VAL A 67 -3.24 -10.37 4.36
CA VAL A 67 -2.81 -9.80 5.63
C VAL A 67 -3.95 -9.93 6.63
N ARG A 68 -3.66 -10.57 7.76
CA ARG A 68 -4.59 -10.64 8.89
C ARG A 68 -4.22 -9.54 9.87
N HIS A 69 -5.16 -8.66 10.15
CA HIS A 69 -5.06 -7.64 11.18
C HIS A 69 -5.98 -7.97 12.36
N ILE A 70 -5.55 -7.67 13.57
CA ILE A 70 -6.44 -7.58 14.74
C ILE A 70 -6.40 -6.12 15.19
N LYS A 71 -7.56 -5.45 15.18
CA LYS A 71 -7.72 -4.07 15.64
C LYS A 71 -8.93 -3.95 16.52
N ASP A 72 -8.76 -3.38 17.70
CA ASP A 72 -9.79 -3.31 18.75
C ASP A 72 -10.43 -4.69 19.04
N ASN A 73 -9.60 -5.73 19.14
CA ASN A 73 -10.01 -7.14 19.27
C ASN A 73 -10.91 -7.69 18.14
N LYS A 74 -11.01 -6.98 17.02
CA LYS A 74 -11.75 -7.43 15.83
C LYS A 74 -10.77 -7.84 14.73
N PRO A 75 -10.95 -9.01 14.11
CA PRO A 75 -10.09 -9.44 13.03
C PRO A 75 -10.58 -8.87 11.67
N TYR A 76 -9.61 -8.46 10.86
CA TYR A 76 -9.78 -8.00 9.49
C TYR A 76 -8.81 -8.76 8.59
N VAL A 77 -9.20 -8.95 7.34
CA VAL A 77 -8.41 -9.63 6.32
C VAL A 77 -8.32 -8.71 5.13
N VAL A 78 -7.10 -8.34 4.74
CA VAL A 78 -6.83 -7.57 3.52
C VAL A 78 -6.18 -8.51 2.51
N ILE A 79 -6.73 -8.58 1.30
CA ILE A 79 -6.24 -9.44 0.24
C ILE A 79 -5.85 -8.56 -0.93
N ALA A 80 -4.58 -8.60 -1.34
CA ALA A 80 -4.11 -7.97 -2.56
C ALA A 80 -4.51 -8.85 -3.75
N VAL A 81 -5.73 -8.62 -4.28
CA VAL A 81 -6.29 -9.33 -5.44
C VAL A 81 -5.44 -9.07 -6.68
N GLU A 82 -5.04 -7.80 -6.82
CA GLU A 82 -3.99 -7.32 -7.70
C GLU A 82 -3.14 -6.29 -6.93
N SER A 83 -1.97 -5.90 -7.43
CA SER A 83 -1.12 -4.91 -6.76
C SER A 83 -1.82 -3.58 -6.48
N ALA A 84 -2.78 -3.19 -7.33
CA ALA A 84 -3.55 -1.96 -7.18
C ALA A 84 -4.97 -2.18 -6.60
N LEU A 85 -5.43 -3.43 -6.45
CA LEU A 85 -6.80 -3.75 -6.04
C LEU A 85 -6.79 -4.62 -4.80
N HIS A 86 -7.25 -4.05 -3.69
CA HIS A 86 -7.36 -4.75 -2.44
C HIS A 86 -8.82 -5.08 -2.12
N LEU A 87 -9.05 -6.25 -1.54
CA LEU A 87 -10.30 -6.65 -0.93
C LEU A 87 -10.12 -6.64 0.59
N VAL A 88 -11.05 -6.06 1.33
CA VAL A 88 -11.05 -6.11 2.80
C VAL A 88 -12.27 -6.86 3.28
N LEU A 89 -12.07 -7.82 4.20
CA LEU A 89 -13.14 -8.48 4.93
C LEU A 89 -12.99 -8.20 6.42
N LYS A 90 -14.10 -7.98 7.11
CA LYS A 90 -14.18 -7.92 8.57
C LYS A 90 -15.00 -9.08 9.09
N LYS A 91 -14.66 -9.54 10.30
CA LYS A 91 -15.48 -10.53 10.98
C LYS A 91 -16.65 -9.84 11.69
N ASP A 92 -17.86 -10.28 11.38
CA ASP A 92 -19.12 -9.82 11.96
C ASP A 92 -19.86 -11.04 12.54
N GLY A 93 -19.74 -11.21 13.85
CA GLY A 93 -20.12 -12.46 14.53
C GLY A 93 -19.33 -13.65 13.98
N ASP A 94 -20.04 -14.66 13.47
CA ASP A 94 -19.45 -15.87 12.89
C ASP A 94 -19.18 -15.75 11.37
N LYS A 95 -19.53 -14.61 10.75
CA LYS A 95 -19.42 -14.41 9.30
C LYS A 95 -18.31 -13.43 8.95
N TRP A 96 -17.80 -13.57 7.73
CA TRP A 96 -16.92 -12.59 7.12
C TRP A 96 -17.70 -11.78 6.10
N VAL A 97 -17.62 -10.45 6.19
CA VAL A 97 -18.32 -9.53 5.31
C VAL A 97 -17.33 -8.55 4.71
N GLU A 98 -17.55 -8.15 3.46
CA GLU A 98 -16.69 -7.19 2.79
C GLU A 98 -16.83 -5.80 3.46
N LEU A 99 -15.71 -5.09 3.53
CA LEU A 99 -15.58 -3.74 4.06
C LEU A 99 -14.99 -2.88 2.96
N GLU A 100 -15.51 -1.67 2.77
CA GLU A 100 -14.93 -0.72 1.83
C GLU A 100 -13.47 -0.44 2.21
N VAL A 101 -12.58 -0.52 1.22
CA VAL A 101 -11.13 -0.40 1.45
C VAL A 101 -10.80 0.96 2.08
N ALA A 102 -11.48 2.03 1.65
CA ALA A 102 -11.31 3.36 2.20
C ALA A 102 -11.76 3.44 3.67
N GLU A 103 -12.90 2.83 4.00
CA GLU A 103 -13.40 2.75 5.38
C GLU A 103 -12.39 2.01 6.27
N PHE A 104 -11.81 0.90 5.79
CA PHE A 104 -10.77 0.19 6.53
C PHE A 104 -9.56 1.07 6.84
N TYR A 105 -9.00 1.78 5.84
CA TYR A 105 -7.86 2.65 6.10
C TYR A 105 -8.21 3.79 7.06
N GLN A 106 -9.34 4.47 6.85
CA GLN A 106 -9.70 5.68 7.60
C GLN A 106 -10.18 5.37 9.02
N GLU A 107 -11.08 4.41 9.17
CA GLU A 107 -11.80 4.15 10.42
C GLU A 107 -11.22 3.00 11.24
N VAL A 108 -10.32 2.19 10.65
CA VAL A 108 -9.66 1.07 11.35
C VAL A 108 -8.16 1.31 11.49
N LEU A 109 -7.43 1.43 10.37
CA LEU A 109 -5.96 1.55 10.44
C LEU A 109 -5.50 2.91 10.97
N PHE A 110 -6.13 4.00 10.53
CA PHE A 110 -5.79 5.36 10.95
C PHE A 110 -6.68 5.89 12.06
N LYS A 111 -7.46 5.01 12.69
CA LYS A 111 -8.32 5.40 13.80
C LYS A 111 -7.51 6.08 14.90
N GLY A 112 -7.91 7.29 15.26
CA GLY A 112 -7.24 8.09 16.28
C GLY A 112 -5.97 8.81 15.83
N PHE A 113 -5.58 8.71 14.55
CA PHE A 113 -4.41 9.43 14.05
C PHE A 113 -4.74 10.89 13.75
N GLU A 114 -3.81 11.79 14.06
CA GLU A 114 -3.86 13.18 13.66
C GLU A 114 -3.71 13.29 12.14
N ALA A 115 -4.69 13.90 11.48
CA ALA A 115 -4.66 14.17 10.05
C ALA A 115 -3.85 15.45 9.76
N VAL A 116 -2.73 15.34 9.04
CA VAL A 116 -1.83 16.47 8.79
C VAL A 116 -1.73 16.85 7.31
N SER A 117 -1.61 18.15 7.06
CA SER A 117 -1.18 18.68 5.76
C SER A 117 0.35 18.62 5.68
N VAL A 118 0.87 18.09 4.56
CA VAL A 118 2.31 18.07 4.28
C VAL A 118 2.59 19.04 3.15
N ASP A 119 3.37 20.08 3.44
CA ASP A 119 3.86 21.03 2.44
C ASP A 119 5.23 20.57 1.92
N LEU A 120 5.33 20.30 0.63
CA LEU A 120 6.57 19.86 0.00
C LEU A 120 7.60 21.00 -0.17
N ALA A 121 7.15 22.27 -0.13
CA ALA A 121 8.05 23.42 -0.17
C ALA A 121 8.71 23.69 1.19
N ALA A 122 7.99 23.40 2.28
CA ALA A 122 8.52 23.43 3.63
C ALA A 122 9.38 22.19 3.88
N ALA A 123 10.64 22.24 3.43
CA ALA A 123 11.62 21.16 3.48
C ALA A 123 11.51 20.29 4.77
N VAL A 124 11.53 18.97 4.57
CA VAL A 124 11.74 17.87 5.55
C VAL A 124 11.59 18.27 7.01
N SER A 125 10.35 18.16 7.51
CA SER A 125 10.02 18.26 8.93
C SER A 125 10.50 17.05 9.75
N ASP A 126 10.42 17.16 11.08
CA ASP A 126 10.57 16.07 12.06
C ASP A 126 9.62 14.88 11.86
N LYS A 127 8.65 15.01 10.94
CA LYS A 127 7.69 13.95 10.57
C LYS A 127 8.26 12.91 9.60
N PHE A 128 9.48 13.14 9.09
CA PHE A 128 10.12 12.25 8.13
C PHE A 128 11.29 11.51 8.76
N THR A 129 11.43 10.23 8.42
CA THR A 129 12.67 9.47 8.66
C THR A 129 13.57 9.62 7.44
N GLU A 130 14.80 10.08 7.66
CA GLU A 130 15.81 10.24 6.61
C GLU A 130 16.67 8.97 6.48
N THR A 131 16.96 8.58 5.25
CA THR A 131 17.94 7.55 4.90
C THR A 131 18.78 8.02 3.70
N THR A 132 19.98 7.47 3.54
CA THR A 132 20.82 7.72 2.37
C THR A 132 20.18 7.13 1.11
N PHE A 133 20.22 7.86 0.01
CA PHE A 133 19.78 7.39 -1.30
C PHE A 133 20.75 7.86 -2.39
N GLY A 134 21.70 7.01 -2.77
CA GLY A 134 22.78 7.36 -3.69
C GLY A 134 23.58 8.57 -3.19
N SER A 135 23.65 9.61 -4.01
CA SER A 135 24.28 10.90 -3.68
C SER A 135 23.41 11.81 -2.79
N GLY A 136 22.13 11.49 -2.63
CA GLY A 136 21.15 12.30 -1.91
C GLY A 136 20.52 11.56 -0.73
N LYS A 137 19.30 11.98 -0.39
CA LYS A 137 18.52 11.50 0.75
C LYS A 137 17.12 11.07 0.32
N LYS A 138 16.61 10.00 0.96
CA LYS A 138 15.21 9.61 0.93
C LYS A 138 14.60 9.92 2.30
N HIS A 139 13.51 10.67 2.29
CA HIS A 139 12.72 11.03 3.45
C HIS A 139 11.38 10.32 3.34
N THR A 140 11.11 9.36 4.23
CA THR A 140 9.83 8.65 4.27
C THR A 140 8.98 9.24 5.40
N PHE A 141 7.74 9.63 5.10
CA PHE A 141 6.83 10.13 6.12
C PHE A 141 6.55 9.02 7.13
N LYS A 142 6.98 9.23 8.37
CA LYS A 142 6.82 8.25 9.45
C LYS A 142 6.72 8.99 10.77
N ALA A 143 5.51 9.48 11.05
CA ALA A 143 5.18 10.17 12.28
C ALA A 143 4.18 9.33 13.10
N PRO A 144 4.56 8.84 14.29
CA PRO A 144 3.68 8.06 15.15
C PRO A 144 2.36 8.78 15.43
N GLY A 145 1.23 8.08 15.25
CA GLY A 145 -0.10 8.63 15.49
C GLY A 145 -0.51 9.74 14.53
N LYS A 146 0.16 9.89 13.37
CA LYS A 146 -0.21 10.87 12.34
C LYS A 146 -0.38 10.20 10.99
N ARG A 147 -1.28 10.74 10.18
CA ARG A 147 -1.44 10.38 8.77
C ARG A 147 -1.43 11.61 7.88
N VAL A 148 -0.98 11.45 6.65
CA VAL A 148 -1.09 12.51 5.64
C VAL A 148 -2.56 12.61 5.22
N LEU A 149 -3.14 13.80 5.37
CA LEU A 149 -4.46 14.13 4.82
C LEU A 149 -4.33 14.66 3.41
N LYS A 150 -3.42 15.62 3.24
CA LYS A 150 -3.24 16.37 2.00
C LYS A 150 -1.79 16.72 1.77
N VAL A 151 -1.43 16.87 0.50
CA VAL A 151 -0.08 17.23 0.04
C VAL A 151 -0.18 18.55 -0.72
N VAL A 152 0.63 19.54 -0.32
CA VAL A 152 0.56 20.90 -0.86
C VAL A 152 1.93 21.41 -1.28
N ASP A 153 1.93 22.43 -2.13
CA ASP A 153 3.08 23.30 -2.44
C ASP A 153 2.68 24.73 -2.07
N GLY A 154 2.97 25.13 -0.83
CA GLY A 154 2.46 26.36 -0.23
C GLY A 154 0.93 26.38 -0.19
N LYS A 155 0.31 27.17 -1.08
CA LYS A 155 -1.17 27.29 -1.18
C LYS A 155 -1.79 26.36 -2.23
N THR A 156 -0.97 25.72 -3.06
CA THR A 156 -1.45 24.85 -4.14
C THR A 156 -1.66 23.45 -3.58
N GLU A 157 -2.86 22.90 -3.74
CA GLU A 157 -3.16 21.52 -3.35
C GLU A 157 -2.74 20.58 -4.49
N LEU A 158 -1.85 19.64 -4.18
CA LEU A 158 -1.38 18.61 -5.11
C LEU A 158 -2.17 17.31 -4.93
N ILE A 159 -2.59 17.04 -3.69
CA ILE A 159 -3.58 16.05 -3.27
C ILE A 159 -4.43 16.72 -2.20
N ASP A 160 -5.74 16.84 -2.40
CA ASP A 160 -6.66 17.52 -1.47
C ASP A 160 -7.13 16.62 -0.31
N GLY A 161 -7.14 15.29 -0.52
CA GLY A 161 -7.55 14.29 0.47
C GLY A 161 -9.05 14.00 0.48
N ASP A 162 -9.83 14.62 -0.41
CA ASP A 162 -11.27 14.43 -0.49
C ASP A 162 -11.59 13.09 -1.17
N ASN A 163 -10.87 12.76 -2.25
CA ASN A 163 -11.04 11.50 -2.98
C ASN A 163 -9.92 10.50 -2.74
N GLU A 164 -8.91 10.88 -1.95
CA GLU A 164 -7.71 10.09 -1.71
C GLU A 164 -7.57 9.74 -0.23
N VAL A 165 -7.05 8.54 0.03
CA VAL A 165 -6.48 8.19 1.33
C VAL A 165 -5.00 7.97 1.11
N VAL A 166 -4.15 8.91 1.53
CA VAL A 166 -2.69 8.80 1.37
C VAL A 166 -2.17 7.67 2.25
N LEU A 167 -1.52 6.70 1.62
CA LEU A 167 -0.98 5.49 2.24
C LEU A 167 0.53 5.59 2.50
N ASP A 168 1.24 6.26 1.59
CA ASP A 168 2.70 6.44 1.68
C ASP A 168 3.11 7.77 1.03
N LEU A 169 4.13 8.40 1.59
CA LEU A 169 4.72 9.63 1.10
C LEU A 169 6.23 9.58 1.30
N GLU A 170 6.96 9.61 0.19
CA GLU A 170 8.42 9.65 0.18
C GLU A 170 8.91 10.87 -0.61
N LEU A 171 9.98 11.48 -0.14
CA LEU A 171 10.65 12.60 -0.79
C LEU A 171 12.12 12.26 -1.00
N PHE A 172 12.59 12.35 -2.24
CA PHE A 172 13.96 12.13 -2.65
C PHE A 172 14.60 13.49 -2.96
N VAL A 173 15.73 13.80 -2.32
CA VAL A 173 16.39 15.12 -2.41
C VAL A 173 17.88 14.94 -2.67
N SER A 174 18.38 15.57 -3.74
CA SER A 174 19.82 15.74 -4.00
C SER A 174 20.06 17.07 -4.73
N GLY A 175 20.59 18.07 -4.01
CA GLY A 175 20.72 19.43 -4.53
C GLY A 175 19.38 19.98 -5.02
N ASP A 176 19.33 20.37 -6.30
CA ASP A 176 18.12 20.88 -6.95
C ASP A 176 17.16 19.77 -7.41
N ASN A 177 17.60 18.52 -7.48
CA ASN A 177 16.75 17.40 -7.86
C ASN A 177 15.89 16.97 -6.67
N LYS A 178 14.58 17.19 -6.79
CA LYS A 178 13.61 16.73 -5.80
C LYS A 178 12.43 16.02 -6.46
N VAL A 179 12.14 14.82 -5.97
CA VAL A 179 11.01 13.99 -6.42
C VAL A 179 10.24 13.54 -5.20
N ALA A 180 8.91 13.68 -5.21
CA ALA A 180 8.04 13.09 -4.21
C ALA A 180 7.26 11.93 -4.85
N ARG A 181 7.21 10.79 -4.16
CA ARG A 181 6.38 9.64 -4.50
C ARG A 181 5.21 9.62 -3.53
N VAL A 182 4.00 9.61 -4.06
CA VAL A 182 2.77 9.55 -3.27
C VAL A 182 1.99 8.31 -3.66
N VAL A 183 1.73 7.44 -2.69
CA VAL A 183 0.83 6.30 -2.85
C VAL A 183 -0.45 6.61 -2.12
N TYR A 184 -1.59 6.46 -2.79
CA TYR A 184 -2.90 6.70 -2.19
C TYR A 184 -3.93 5.70 -2.70
N LEU A 185 -4.94 5.42 -1.87
CA LEU A 185 -6.16 4.77 -2.32
C LEU A 185 -7.09 5.84 -2.91
N TYR A 186 -7.54 5.65 -4.15
CA TYR A 186 -8.57 6.48 -4.74
C TYR A 186 -9.95 5.93 -4.41
N LYS A 187 -10.77 6.73 -3.71
CA LYS A 187 -12.11 6.32 -3.24
C LYS A 187 -13.08 6.03 -4.39
N GLY A 188 -12.90 6.67 -5.55
CA GLY A 188 -13.82 6.54 -6.69
C GLY A 188 -13.80 5.19 -7.39
N ASP A 189 -12.68 4.47 -7.35
CA ASP A 189 -12.53 3.13 -7.94
C ASP A 189 -11.97 2.07 -6.98
N GLY A 190 -11.68 2.46 -5.72
CA GLY A 190 -11.14 1.57 -4.71
C GLY A 190 -9.72 1.08 -5.01
N ARG A 191 -8.98 1.73 -5.93
CA ARG A 191 -7.64 1.30 -6.35
C ARG A 191 -6.54 2.13 -5.72
N ILE A 192 -5.45 1.45 -5.39
CA ILE A 192 -4.20 2.08 -4.99
C ILE A 192 -3.53 2.64 -6.24
N LYS A 193 -3.16 3.91 -6.17
CA LYS A 193 -2.50 4.67 -7.22
C LYS A 193 -1.17 5.19 -6.69
N GLU A 194 -0.21 5.26 -7.59
CA GLU A 194 1.09 5.86 -7.33
C GLU A 194 1.28 7.02 -8.30
N ILE A 195 1.73 8.16 -7.77
CA ILE A 195 2.09 9.32 -8.57
C ILE A 195 3.45 9.84 -8.16
N PHE A 196 4.08 10.55 -9.09
CA PHE A 196 5.34 11.24 -8.86
C PHE A 196 5.14 12.73 -9.09
N LEU A 197 5.69 13.51 -8.17
CA LEU A 197 5.78 14.96 -8.26
C LEU A 197 7.27 15.31 -8.35
N LYS A 198 7.64 16.27 -9.19
CA LYS A 198 9.01 16.76 -9.32
C LYS A 198 9.02 18.27 -9.13
N LEU A 199 10.03 18.78 -8.43
CA LEU A 199 10.25 20.22 -8.33
C LEU A 199 10.87 20.72 -9.64
N VAL A 200 10.13 21.55 -10.37
CA VAL A 200 10.54 22.14 -11.65
C VAL A 200 10.34 23.66 -11.58
N GLU A 201 11.39 24.44 -11.81
CA GLU A 201 11.33 25.91 -11.77
C GLU A 201 10.70 26.47 -10.47
N LYS A 202 11.00 25.81 -9.33
CA LYS A 202 10.47 26.13 -7.99
C LYS A 202 8.98 25.83 -7.77
N ALA A 203 8.33 25.07 -8.64
CA ALA A 203 6.97 24.58 -8.44
C ALA A 203 6.93 23.05 -8.53
N TRP A 204 6.17 22.42 -7.64
CA TRP A 204 5.94 20.98 -7.68
C TRP A 204 4.92 20.65 -8.78
N LYS A 205 5.31 19.76 -9.71
CA LYS A 205 4.46 19.33 -10.82
C LYS A 205 4.37 17.82 -10.85
N ARG A 206 3.19 17.29 -11.18
CA ARG A 206 3.04 15.86 -11.48
C ARG A 206 3.81 15.53 -12.76
N VAL A 207 4.56 14.45 -12.73
CA VAL A 207 5.36 13.95 -13.85
C VAL A 207 5.05 12.49 -14.12
N GLU A 208 5.43 12.03 -15.31
CA GLU A 208 5.33 10.62 -15.67
C GLU A 208 6.34 9.78 -14.87
N VAL A 209 6.05 8.49 -14.72
CA VAL A 209 6.91 7.54 -14.00
C VAL A 209 8.33 7.55 -14.58
N LYS A 210 8.46 7.62 -15.90
CA LYS A 210 9.75 7.66 -16.59
C LYS A 210 10.59 8.88 -16.20
N ASP A 211 10.00 10.08 -16.21
CA ASP A 211 10.71 11.32 -15.88
C ASP A 211 11.17 11.32 -14.41
N ALA A 212 10.35 10.75 -13.53
CA ALA A 212 10.70 10.53 -12.13
C ALA A 212 11.85 9.52 -12.01
N ALA A 213 11.76 8.38 -12.69
CA ALA A 213 12.77 7.32 -12.67
C ALA A 213 14.13 7.82 -13.19
N GLU A 214 14.18 8.57 -14.30
CA GLU A 214 15.40 9.20 -14.80
C GLU A 214 16.03 10.14 -13.75
N THR A 215 15.20 10.91 -13.05
CA THR A 215 15.67 11.82 -11.99
C THR A 215 16.19 11.02 -10.78
N LEU A 216 15.46 9.99 -10.35
CA LEU A 216 15.85 9.13 -9.23
C LEU A 216 17.13 8.33 -9.54
N HIS A 217 17.28 7.85 -10.78
CA HIS A 217 18.51 7.21 -11.28
C HIS A 217 19.69 8.19 -11.26
N GLY A 218 19.45 9.46 -11.62
CA GLY A 218 20.46 10.51 -11.51
C GLY A 218 20.91 10.76 -10.06
N ILE A 219 20.02 10.58 -9.07
CA ILE A 219 20.38 10.67 -7.65
C ILE A 219 21.11 9.40 -7.19
N ASN A 220 20.62 8.23 -7.63
CA ASN A 220 21.13 6.92 -7.27
C ASN A 220 21.13 5.99 -8.50
N SER A 221 22.30 5.71 -9.07
CA SER A 221 22.44 4.92 -10.31
C SER A 221 22.05 3.45 -10.17
N THR A 222 21.80 2.95 -8.96
CA THR A 222 21.25 1.59 -8.75
C THR A 222 19.72 1.57 -8.85
N PHE A 223 19.07 2.72 -8.80
CA PHE A 223 17.63 2.84 -9.01
C PHE A 223 17.33 2.69 -10.52
N PRO A 224 16.35 1.88 -10.94
CA PRO A 224 16.03 1.73 -12.37
C PRO A 224 15.59 3.06 -13.01
N ALA A 225 16.09 3.35 -14.21
CA ALA A 225 15.67 4.49 -15.03
C ALA A 225 14.47 4.12 -15.90
#